data_AF-A0A967XTF6-F1
#
_entry.id   AF-A0A967XTF6-F1
#
_cell.length_a   1.000
_cell.length_b   1.000
_cell.length_c   1.000
_cell.angle_alpha   90.00
_cell.angle_beta   90.00
_cell.angle_gamma   90.00
#
_symmetry.space_group_name_H-M   'P 1'
#
loop_
_entity.id
_entity.type
_entity.pdbx_description
1 polymer ?
#
loop_
_entity_poly.entity_id
_entity_poly.type
_entity_poly.pdbx_seq_one_letter_code
_entity_poly.pdbx_strand_id
1 'polypeptide(L)'
;MTTESGELSTWVRIAGMADILGVSLYRVTYNRYFGYMYYPLTPSHYYNKMRLVAPLVEKTICTELQTEPWATASITEMSHQEMAEGMTLDMIKTNMDFAKRSGFPEVYLWGVEWWYYMKDVHDDHSYWDEMRKNWKK
;
A
#
# COMPACT_ATOMS: atom_id res chain seq x y z
N MET A 1 -3.45 -0.72 -18.83
CA MET A 1 -3.40 -1.08 -17.40
C MET A 1 -4.65 -0.52 -16.72
N THR A 2 -5.28 -1.30 -15.85
CA THR A 2 -6.40 -0.89 -14.98
C THR A 2 -6.06 -1.18 -13.53
N THR A 3 -6.58 -0.41 -12.57
CA THR A 3 -6.32 -0.59 -11.13
C THR A 3 -7.58 -1.03 -10.39
N GLU A 4 -7.39 -1.84 -9.34
CA GLU A 4 -8.47 -2.36 -8.47
C GLU A 4 -8.02 -2.45 -7.02
N SER A 5 -8.98 -2.53 -6.08
CA SER A 5 -8.65 -2.79 -4.67
C SER A 5 -8.04 -4.18 -4.51
N GLY A 6 -6.89 -4.26 -3.85
CA GLY A 6 -6.27 -5.54 -3.53
C GLY A 6 -7.10 -6.38 -2.56
N GLU A 7 -7.72 -5.74 -1.59
CA GLU A 7 -8.34 -6.36 -0.42
C GLU A 7 -9.79 -6.76 -0.69
N LEU A 8 -10.55 -5.91 -1.39
CA LEU A 8 -12.02 -6.02 -1.48
C LEU A 8 -12.51 -6.62 -2.80
N SER A 9 -11.72 -6.52 -3.88
CA SER A 9 -12.12 -6.96 -5.22
C SER A 9 -11.71 -8.41 -5.48
N THR A 10 -12.48 -9.17 -6.26
CA THR A 10 -12.10 -10.53 -6.68
C THR A 10 -11.12 -10.53 -7.87
N TRP A 11 -10.89 -9.38 -8.51
CA TRP A 11 -10.04 -9.15 -9.68
C TRP A 11 -10.52 -9.80 -10.99
N VAL A 12 -11.25 -10.92 -10.93
CA VAL A 12 -11.71 -11.71 -12.09
C VAL A 12 -12.48 -10.88 -13.11
N ARG A 13 -13.35 -9.95 -12.66
CA ARG A 13 -14.17 -9.14 -13.57
C ARG A 13 -13.34 -8.24 -14.50
N ILE A 14 -12.20 -7.75 -14.02
CA ILE A 14 -11.39 -6.74 -14.71
C ILE A 14 -10.15 -7.34 -15.35
N ALA A 15 -9.71 -8.51 -14.88
CA ALA A 15 -8.59 -9.24 -15.45
C ALA A 15 -8.74 -9.53 -16.96
N GLY A 16 -9.96 -9.56 -17.52
CA GLY A 16 -10.16 -9.71 -18.97
C GLY A 16 -10.22 -8.41 -19.78
N MET A 17 -10.05 -7.25 -19.14
CA MET A 17 -10.27 -5.93 -19.76
C MET A 17 -8.97 -5.16 -20.07
N ALA A 18 -7.82 -5.62 -19.58
CA ALA A 18 -6.52 -5.00 -19.82
C ALA A 18 -5.38 -6.01 -19.69
N ASP A 19 -4.26 -5.75 -20.37
CA ASP A 19 -3.09 -6.65 -20.37
C ASP A 19 -2.37 -6.67 -19.01
N ILE A 20 -2.39 -5.54 -18.29
CA ILE A 20 -1.79 -5.38 -16.96
C ILE A 20 -2.87 -5.00 -15.94
N LEU A 21 -2.97 -5.79 -14.88
CA LEU A 21 -3.77 -5.51 -13.70
C LEU A 21 -2.91 -4.90 -12.60
N GLY A 22 -3.18 -3.64 -12.25
CA GLY A 22 -2.66 -3.01 -11.05
C GLY A 22 -3.58 -3.26 -9.86
N VAL A 23 -3.01 -3.48 -8.69
CA VAL A 23 -3.78 -3.57 -7.44
C VAL A 23 -3.18 -2.70 -6.35
N SER A 24 -4.05 -2.11 -5.54
CA SER A 24 -3.62 -1.52 -4.28
C SER A 24 -3.30 -2.59 -3.24
N LEU A 25 -2.46 -2.27 -2.27
CA LEU A 25 -2.17 -3.12 -1.12
C LEU A 25 -2.15 -2.26 0.15
N TYR A 26 -3.31 -2.16 0.77
CA TYR A 26 -3.54 -1.48 2.03
C TYR A 26 -3.74 -2.50 3.14
N ARG A 27 -3.07 -2.27 4.27
CA ARG A 27 -3.17 -3.14 5.46
C ARG A 27 -3.84 -2.44 6.62
N VAL A 28 -3.88 -1.11 6.62
CA VAL A 28 -4.55 -0.32 7.65
C VAL A 28 -5.41 0.75 7.00
N THR A 29 -6.67 0.83 7.39
CA THR A 29 -7.63 1.83 6.87
C THR A 29 -8.45 2.40 8.00
N TYR A 30 -8.85 3.66 7.89
CA TYR A 30 -9.71 4.28 8.89
C TYR A 30 -11.19 4.07 8.60
N ASN A 31 -11.97 3.81 9.64
CA ASN A 31 -13.43 3.80 9.60
C ASN A 31 -13.99 4.73 10.70
N ARG A 32 -14.97 5.57 10.34
CA ARG A 32 -15.57 6.56 11.26
C ARG A 32 -16.20 5.96 12.53
N TYR A 33 -16.57 4.67 12.51
CA TYR A 33 -17.22 4.00 13.64
C TYR A 33 -16.26 3.17 14.49
N PHE A 34 -15.19 2.66 13.88
CA PHE A 34 -14.30 1.67 14.50
C PHE A 34 -12.84 2.14 14.61
N GLY A 35 -12.53 3.34 14.11
CA GLY A 35 -11.16 3.86 14.06
C GLY A 35 -10.31 3.16 13.00
N TYR A 36 -9.00 3.12 13.22
CA TYR A 36 -8.07 2.39 12.37
C TYR A 36 -8.29 0.88 12.49
N MET A 37 -8.54 0.24 11.35
CA MET A 37 -8.72 -1.19 11.23
C MET A 37 -7.58 -1.79 10.43
N TYR A 38 -7.10 -2.94 10.90
CA TYR A 38 -6.09 -3.72 10.22
C TYR A 38 -6.73 -4.87 9.43
N TYR A 39 -6.36 -5.04 8.17
CA TYR A 39 -6.83 -6.16 7.35
C TYR A 39 -6.05 -7.44 7.70
N PRO A 40 -6.71 -8.49 8.25
CA PRO A 40 -6.06 -9.74 8.63
C PRO A 40 -5.80 -10.66 7.42
N LEU A 41 -5.36 -10.09 6.30
CA LEU A 41 -5.01 -10.82 5.09
C LEU A 41 -3.56 -11.31 5.17
N THR A 42 -3.30 -12.48 4.59
CA THR A 42 -1.94 -13.05 4.51
C THR A 42 -1.35 -12.84 3.13
N PRO A 43 -0.01 -12.88 2.96
CA PRO A 43 0.60 -12.75 1.63
C PRO A 43 0.09 -13.81 0.63
N SER A 44 -0.20 -15.02 1.12
CA SER A 44 -0.78 -16.11 0.34
C SER A 44 -2.14 -15.77 -0.28
N HIS A 45 -2.91 -14.87 0.34
CA HIS A 45 -4.18 -14.40 -0.23
C HIS A 45 -3.95 -13.74 -1.60
N TYR A 46 -3.01 -12.79 -1.66
CA TYR A 46 -2.67 -12.07 -2.88
C TYR A 46 -2.02 -12.99 -3.91
N TYR A 47 -1.10 -13.86 -3.46
CA TYR A 47 -0.46 -14.86 -4.32
C TYR A 47 -1.50 -15.76 -5.03
N ASN A 48 -2.48 -16.28 -4.28
CA ASN A 48 -3.51 -17.13 -4.84
C ASN A 48 -4.44 -16.38 -5.79
N LYS A 49 -4.77 -15.12 -5.50
CA LYS A 49 -5.57 -14.29 -6.41
C LYS A 49 -4.84 -13.98 -7.71
N MET A 50 -3.53 -13.70 -7.64
CA MET A 50 -2.71 -13.52 -8.85
C MET A 50 -2.72 -14.78 -9.72
N ARG A 51 -2.59 -15.96 -9.10
CA ARG A 51 -2.68 -17.24 -9.82
C ARG A 51 -4.04 -17.47 -10.48
N LEU A 52 -5.13 -17.01 -9.86
CA LEU A 52 -6.47 -17.13 -10.40
C LEU A 52 -6.67 -16.28 -11.66
N VAL A 53 -6.11 -15.07 -11.69
CA VAL A 53 -6.25 -14.13 -12.82
C VAL A 53 -5.14 -14.24 -13.87
N ALA A 54 -4.04 -14.92 -13.57
CA ALA A 54 -2.90 -15.09 -14.48
C ALA A 54 -3.25 -15.59 -15.90
N PRO A 55 -4.30 -16.42 -16.13
CA PRO A 55 -4.69 -16.79 -17.49
C PRO A 55 -5.38 -15.66 -18.28
N LEU A 56 -5.82 -14.59 -17.60
CA LEU A 56 -6.61 -13.50 -18.18
C LEU A 56 -5.79 -12.22 -18.40
N VAL A 57 -4.71 -12.04 -17.65
CA VAL A 57 -3.79 -10.89 -17.73
C VAL A 57 -2.37 -11.34 -18.02
N GLU A 58 -1.60 -10.53 -18.74
CA GLU A 58 -0.17 -10.78 -18.93
C GLU A 58 0.59 -10.58 -17.61
N LYS A 59 0.16 -9.60 -16.79
CA LYS A 59 0.86 -9.24 -15.56
C LYS A 59 -0.09 -8.68 -14.51
N THR A 60 0.13 -9.06 -13.25
CA THR A 60 -0.46 -8.39 -12.08
C THR A 60 0.66 -7.71 -11.29
N ILE A 61 0.52 -6.42 -10.98
CA ILE A 61 1.51 -5.64 -10.23
C ILE A 61 0.84 -4.92 -9.05
N CYS A 62 1.59 -4.62 -8.00
CA CYS A 62 1.11 -3.76 -6.93
C CYS A 62 1.41 -2.31 -7.30
N THR A 63 0.37 -1.53 -7.64
CA THR A 63 0.53 -0.13 -8.05
C THR A 63 0.51 0.84 -6.88
N GLU A 64 -0.06 0.43 -5.74
CA GLU A 64 -0.23 1.28 -4.57
C GLU A 64 0.02 0.48 -3.30
N LEU A 65 1.29 0.24 -2.96
CA LEU A 65 1.64 -0.30 -1.65
C LEU A 65 1.54 0.80 -0.61
N GLN A 66 0.69 0.59 0.40
CA GLN A 66 0.48 1.55 1.47
C GLN A 66 1.75 1.79 2.29
N THR A 67 2.25 3.03 2.18
CA THR A 67 3.42 3.52 2.91
C THR A 67 3.22 4.92 3.50
N GLU A 68 1.96 5.31 3.65
CA GLU A 68 1.47 6.52 4.32
C GLU A 68 0.21 6.18 5.15
N PRO A 69 -0.16 6.99 6.15
CA PRO A 69 -1.38 6.76 6.91
C PRO A 69 -2.62 6.93 6.06
N TRP A 70 -3.68 6.19 6.40
CA TRP A 70 -5.01 6.49 5.85
C TRP A 70 -5.52 7.79 6.47
N ALA A 71 -5.39 8.89 5.74
CA ALA A 71 -5.72 10.21 6.24
C ALA A 71 -7.21 10.34 6.62
N THR A 72 -7.48 10.93 7.78
CA THR A 72 -8.84 11.20 8.29
C THR A 72 -9.27 12.65 8.05
N ALA A 73 -8.32 13.53 7.74
CA ALA A 73 -8.45 14.92 7.36
C ALA A 73 -7.38 15.26 6.31
N SER A 74 -7.19 16.54 5.95
CA SER A 74 -6.02 16.91 5.15
C SER A 74 -4.73 16.53 5.89
N ILE A 75 -3.72 16.04 5.19
CA ILE A 75 -2.41 15.71 5.78
C ILE A 75 -1.82 16.91 6.55
N THR A 76 -2.08 18.13 6.05
CA THR A 76 -1.62 19.38 6.67
C THR A 76 -2.36 19.76 7.96
N GLU A 77 -3.51 19.14 8.23
CA GLU A 77 -4.36 19.39 9.40
C GLU A 77 -4.16 18.34 10.48
N MET A 78 -3.56 17.19 10.14
CA MET A 78 -3.30 16.11 11.07
C MET A 78 -2.03 16.39 11.88
N SER A 79 -2.08 16.19 13.18
CA SER A 79 -0.90 16.19 14.03
C SER A 79 0.00 14.99 13.76
N HIS A 80 1.29 15.12 14.08
CA HIS A 80 2.25 14.01 13.97
C HIS A 80 1.79 12.77 14.73
N GLN A 81 1.18 12.94 15.89
CA GLN A 81 0.65 11.84 16.70
C GLN A 81 -0.51 11.13 15.99
N GLU A 82 -1.46 11.86 15.42
CA GLU A 82 -2.59 11.27 14.67
C GLU A 82 -2.12 10.53 13.41
N MET A 83 -1.09 11.03 12.73
CA MET A 83 -0.47 10.33 11.61
C MET A 83 0.25 9.06 12.05
N ALA A 84 0.94 9.08 13.19
CA ALA A 84 1.63 7.92 13.74
C ALA A 84 0.67 6.80 14.18
N GLU A 85 -0.58 7.10 14.53
CA GLU A 85 -1.62 6.07 14.77
C GLU A 85 -1.98 5.29 13.50
N GLY A 86 -1.98 5.98 12.35
CA GLY A 86 -2.30 5.36 11.06
C GLY A 86 -1.11 4.69 10.38
N MET A 87 0.11 5.21 10.58
CA MET A 87 1.32 4.65 9.96
C MET A 87 2.61 4.99 10.71
N THR A 88 3.28 3.95 11.22
CA THR A 88 4.63 4.04 11.75
C THR A 88 5.66 3.48 10.76
N LEU A 89 6.94 3.80 10.98
CA LEU A 89 8.02 3.27 10.16
C LEU A 89 8.10 1.73 10.18
N ASP A 90 7.78 1.11 11.31
CA ASP A 90 7.77 -0.36 11.42
C ASP A 90 6.59 -0.99 10.67
N MET A 91 5.43 -0.32 10.65
CA MET A 91 4.29 -0.75 9.83
C MET A 91 4.64 -0.71 8.35
N ILE A 92 5.31 0.35 7.90
CA ILE A 92 5.83 0.47 6.53
C ILE A 92 6.77 -0.68 6.19
N LYS A 93 7.78 -0.94 7.02
CA LYS A 93 8.72 -2.05 6.80
C LYS A 93 8.00 -3.40 6.71
N THR A 94 6.99 -3.59 7.57
CA THR A 94 6.16 -4.80 7.56
C THR A 94 5.30 -4.87 6.29
N ASN A 95 4.78 -3.75 5.78
CA ASN A 95 4.03 -3.69 4.52
C ASN A 95 4.93 -4.04 3.32
N MET A 96 6.17 -3.55 3.30
CA MET A 96 7.15 -3.88 2.27
C MET A 96 7.53 -5.36 2.28
N ASP A 97 7.80 -5.94 3.46
CA ASP A 97 8.02 -7.40 3.59
C ASP A 97 6.79 -8.20 3.13
N PHE A 98 5.60 -7.75 3.53
CA PHE A 98 4.34 -8.37 3.14
C PHE A 98 4.17 -8.39 1.61
N ALA A 99 4.36 -7.25 0.94
CA ALA A 99 4.25 -7.14 -0.52
C ALA A 99 5.26 -8.05 -1.23
N LYS A 100 6.50 -8.08 -0.74
CA LYS A 100 7.55 -8.98 -1.25
C LYS A 100 7.14 -10.45 -1.13
N ARG A 101 6.59 -10.85 0.00
CA ARG A 101 6.13 -12.22 0.26
C ARG A 101 4.85 -12.58 -0.50
N SER A 102 4.05 -11.60 -0.91
CA SER A 102 2.87 -11.81 -1.75
C SER A 102 3.25 -12.26 -3.17
N GLY A 103 4.50 -12.05 -3.59
CA GLY A 103 5.01 -12.52 -4.89
C GLY A 103 4.69 -11.58 -6.05
N PHE A 104 4.38 -10.31 -5.79
CA PHE A 104 4.19 -9.33 -6.86
C PHE A 104 5.50 -9.13 -7.63
N PRO A 105 5.47 -9.16 -8.97
CA PRO A 105 6.66 -8.95 -9.80
C PRO A 105 7.14 -7.50 -9.82
N GLU A 106 6.24 -6.54 -9.58
CA GLU A 106 6.55 -5.11 -9.39
C GLU A 106 5.69 -4.55 -8.27
N VAL A 107 6.28 -3.62 -7.50
CA VAL A 107 5.63 -2.95 -6.37
C VAL A 107 5.97 -1.47 -6.41
N TYR A 108 4.97 -0.63 -6.55
CA TYR A 108 5.06 0.83 -6.47
C TYR A 108 4.60 1.28 -5.08
N LEU A 109 5.38 2.17 -4.46
CA LEU A 109 5.12 2.68 -3.11
C LEU A 109 4.20 3.90 -3.19
N TRP A 110 3.20 3.94 -2.32
CA TRP A 110 2.25 5.05 -2.21
C TRP A 110 2.49 5.83 -0.91
N GLY A 111 2.92 7.09 -1.03
CA GLY A 111 3.19 7.94 0.14
C GLY A 111 4.24 9.02 0.00
N VAL A 112 4.76 9.28 -1.21
CA VAL A 112 5.92 10.18 -1.40
C VAL A 112 5.70 11.60 -0.88
N GLU A 113 4.50 12.14 -1.07
CA GLU A 113 4.13 13.47 -0.59
C GLU A 113 4.10 13.50 0.94
N TRP A 114 3.56 12.46 1.57
CA TRP A 114 3.53 12.34 3.02
C TRP A 114 4.94 12.21 3.62
N TRP A 115 5.83 11.40 3.04
CA TRP A 115 7.22 11.30 3.52
C TRP A 115 7.95 12.63 3.45
N TYR A 116 7.71 13.40 2.37
CA TYR A 116 8.29 14.72 2.22
C TYR A 116 7.74 15.70 3.26
N TYR A 117 6.43 15.67 3.50
CA TYR A 117 5.77 16.49 4.52
C TYR A 117 6.28 16.18 5.93
N MET A 118 6.43 14.90 6.26
CA MET A 118 7.02 14.46 7.54
C MET A 118 8.43 15.02 7.76
N LYS A 119 9.22 15.05 6.70
CA LYS A 119 10.56 15.61 6.73
C LYS A 119 10.56 17.14 6.86
N ASP A 120 9.79 17.84 6.04
CA ASP A 120 9.90 19.30 5.88
C ASP A 120 9.17 20.07 6.98
N VAL A 121 8.01 19.57 7.43
CA VAL A 121 7.15 20.25 8.40
C VAL A 121 7.32 19.70 9.81
N HIS A 122 7.56 18.39 9.95
CA HIS A 122 7.69 17.74 11.26
C HIS A 122 9.14 17.42 11.65
N ASP A 123 10.13 17.74 10.79
CA ASP A 123 11.56 17.41 10.98
C ASP A 123 11.81 15.91 11.28
N ASP A 124 10.91 15.04 10.81
CA ASP A 124 11.03 13.59 10.92
C ASP A 124 11.50 13.00 9.59
N HIS A 125 12.82 12.87 9.46
CA HIS A 125 13.46 12.37 8.25
C HIS A 125 13.38 10.84 8.12
N SER A 126 12.88 10.15 9.15
CA SER A 126 12.99 8.68 9.25
C SER A 126 12.30 7.95 8.10
N TYR A 127 11.13 8.43 7.68
CA TYR A 127 10.36 7.89 6.55
C TYR A 127 11.06 8.11 5.22
N TRP A 128 11.49 9.34 4.95
CA TRP A 128 12.16 9.72 3.71
C TRP A 128 13.46 8.95 3.50
N ASP A 129 14.28 8.85 4.55
CA ASP A 129 15.56 8.16 4.50
C ASP A 129 15.40 6.65 4.34
N GLU A 130 14.39 6.05 4.96
CA GLU A 130 14.09 4.62 4.77
C GLU A 130 13.69 4.32 3.32
N MET A 131 12.87 5.19 2.71
CA MET A 131 12.44 5.02 1.31
C MET A 131 13.60 5.17 0.34
N ARG A 132 14.49 6.14 0.56
CA ARG A 132 15.68 6.33 -0.28
C ARG A 132 16.65 5.15 -0.23
N LYS A 133 16.75 4.44 0.90
CA LYS A 133 17.55 3.21 1.00
C LYS A 133 17.00 2.10 0.11
N ASN A 134 15.67 1.98 0.06
CA ASN A 134 14.99 0.91 -0.66
C ASN A 134 14.77 1.22 -2.16
N TRP A 135 14.79 2.49 -2.57
CA TRP A 135 14.64 2.93 -3.97
C TRP A 135 15.74 2.44 -4.93
N LYS A 136 16.91 2.03 -4.41
CA LYS A 136 18.10 1.66 -5.21
C LYS A 136 18.25 0.16 -5.50
N LYS A 137 17.25 -0.66 -5.20
CA LYS A 137 17.28 -2.12 -5.44
C LYS A 137 16.17 -2.53 -6.37
#